data_AF-F4XC03-F1
#
_entry.id   AF-F4XC03-F1
#
_cell.length_a   1.000
_cell.length_b   1.000
_cell.length_c   1.000
_cell.angle_alpha   90.00
_cell.angle_beta   90.00
_cell.angle_gamma   90.00
#
_symmetry.space_group_name_H-M   'P 1'
#
loop_
_entity.id
_entity.type
_entity.pdbx_description
1 polymer ?
#
loop_
_entity_poly.entity_id
_entity_poly.type
_entity_poly.pdbx_seq_one_letter_code
_entity_poly.pdbx_strand_id
1 'polypeptide(L)'
;MDAKTFYEQIAPELDPGGFKLYFTAQRLTGFELYKQFPYEDSRGMFEMMNGHQLMRYLLADQFQAIRWEIVPGTCYERAVLLPIDHTTPAYRAFEQKLYTAILQNYHLNPHERPNGMSAKPHRKETPAR
;
A
#
# COMPACT_ATOMS: atom_id res chain seq x y z
N MET A 1 3.67 -14.15 -15.54
CA MET A 1 2.98 -13.24 -14.60
C MET A 1 4.06 -12.42 -13.93
N ASP A 2 3.90 -11.09 -13.86
CA ASP A 2 4.86 -10.25 -13.12
C ASP A 2 4.59 -10.29 -11.61
N ALA A 3 5.57 -9.84 -10.81
CA ALA A 3 5.51 -9.88 -9.35
C ALA A 3 4.30 -9.14 -8.76
N LYS A 4 3.91 -8.02 -9.39
CA LYS A 4 2.76 -7.22 -8.98
C LYS A 4 1.46 -8.00 -9.16
N THR A 5 1.23 -8.50 -10.37
CA THR A 5 0.00 -9.23 -10.71
C THR A 5 -0.13 -10.48 -9.84
N PHE A 6 0.99 -11.18 -9.58
CA PHE A 6 1.00 -12.34 -8.68
C PHE A 6 0.63 -11.94 -7.25
N TYR A 7 1.25 -10.89 -6.72
CA TYR A 7 0.93 -10.38 -5.38
C TYR A 7 -0.55 -9.98 -5.29
N GLU A 8 -1.09 -9.24 -6.26
CA GLU A 8 -2.48 -8.79 -6.27
C GLU A 8 -3.49 -9.95 -6.22
N GLN A 9 -3.15 -11.11 -6.80
CA GLN A 9 -4.01 -12.30 -6.74
C GLN A 9 -4.07 -12.93 -5.35
N ILE A 10 -2.95 -12.94 -4.63
CA ILE A 10 -2.85 -13.57 -3.31
C ILE A 10 -3.09 -12.58 -2.17
N ALA A 11 -3.02 -11.26 -2.44
CA ALA A 11 -3.14 -10.19 -1.46
C ALA A 11 -4.42 -10.27 -0.61
N PRO A 12 -5.60 -10.64 -1.14
CA PRO A 12 -6.80 -10.76 -0.31
C PRO A 12 -6.67 -11.77 0.84
N GLU A 13 -5.88 -12.83 0.67
CA GLU A 13 -5.64 -13.83 1.71
C GLU A 13 -4.35 -13.54 2.50
N LEU A 14 -3.28 -13.15 1.81
CA LEU A 14 -1.97 -12.89 2.42
C LEU A 14 -1.94 -11.59 3.22
N ASP A 15 -2.52 -10.52 2.69
CA ASP A 15 -2.39 -9.15 3.19
C ASP A 15 -3.68 -8.32 2.99
N PRO A 16 -4.81 -8.74 3.57
CA PRO A 16 -6.12 -8.09 3.33
C PRO A 16 -6.14 -6.60 3.68
N GLY A 17 -5.32 -6.18 4.65
CA GLY A 17 -5.18 -4.79 5.06
C GLY A 17 -4.09 -4.00 4.31
N GLY A 18 -3.23 -4.65 3.52
CA GLY A 18 -2.08 -4.02 2.86
C GLY A 18 -0.92 -3.68 3.80
N PHE A 19 -0.92 -4.21 5.04
CA PHE A 19 0.10 -3.90 6.05
C PHE A 19 1.45 -4.51 5.71
N LYS A 20 1.47 -5.73 5.18
CA LYS A 20 2.73 -6.39 4.80
C LYS A 20 3.39 -5.63 3.66
N LEU A 21 2.61 -5.14 2.69
CA LEU A 21 3.10 -4.27 1.62
C LEU A 21 3.62 -2.95 2.17
N TYR A 22 2.85 -2.30 3.04
CA TYR A 22 3.26 -1.05 3.69
C TYR A 22 4.58 -1.19 4.46
N PHE A 23 4.71 -2.18 5.35
CA PHE A 23 5.94 -2.37 6.12
C PHE A 23 7.13 -2.78 5.25
N THR A 24 6.89 -3.49 4.14
CA THR A 24 7.94 -3.77 3.16
C THR A 24 8.42 -2.49 2.51
N ALA A 25 7.50 -1.62 2.05
CA ALA A 25 7.85 -0.31 1.51
C ALA A 25 8.58 0.56 2.55
N GLN A 26 8.09 0.60 3.78
CA GLN A 26 8.69 1.36 4.87
C GLN A 26 10.14 0.96 5.13
N ARG A 27 10.43 -0.36 5.13
CA ARG A 27 11.80 -0.87 5.27
C ARG A 27 12.69 -0.56 4.08
N LEU A 28 12.14 -0.53 2.87
CA LEU A 28 12.88 -0.20 1.65
C LEU A 28 13.25 1.27 1.55
N THR A 29 12.42 2.15 2.10
CA THR A 29 12.59 3.61 1.97
C THR A 29 13.15 4.28 3.23
N GLY A 30 13.09 3.60 4.38
CA GLY A 30 13.42 4.20 5.67
C GLY A 30 12.38 5.22 6.15
N PHE A 31 11.17 5.18 5.58
CA PHE A 31 10.11 6.13 5.87
C PHE A 31 9.64 6.07 7.33
N GLU A 32 9.55 7.24 7.96
CA GLU A 32 9.10 7.40 9.35
C GLU A 32 7.81 8.24 9.39
N LEU A 33 6.67 7.56 9.26
CA LEU A 33 5.34 8.18 9.15
C LEU A 33 5.08 9.28 10.19
N TYR A 34 5.30 8.97 11.47
CA TYR A 34 4.99 9.89 12.58
C TYR A 34 5.89 11.13 12.60
N LYS A 35 7.13 11.00 12.11
CA LYS A 35 8.04 12.16 12.00
C LYS A 35 7.70 13.03 10.81
N GLN A 36 7.27 12.42 9.70
CA GLN A 36 6.96 13.14 8.48
C GLN A 36 5.60 13.84 8.56
N PHE A 37 4.64 13.31 9.32
CA PHE A 37 3.27 13.82 9.41
C PHE A 37 2.86 14.10 10.87
N PRO A 38 3.52 15.04 11.56
CA PRO A 38 3.30 15.28 12.98
C PRO A 38 1.90 15.84 13.28
N TYR A 39 1.33 16.63 12.38
CA TYR A 39 -0.02 17.16 12.55
C TYR A 39 -1.06 16.03 12.48
N GLU A 40 -1.01 15.20 11.43
CA GLU A 40 -1.91 14.06 11.27
C GLU A 40 -1.81 13.07 12.42
N ASP A 41 -0.59 12.82 12.90
CA ASP A 41 -0.33 11.98 14.07
C ASP A 41 -0.97 12.55 15.34
N SER A 42 -0.77 13.84 15.61
CA SER A 42 -1.38 14.51 16.78
C SER A 42 -2.91 14.50 16.77
N ARG A 43 -3.51 14.29 15.59
CA ARG A 43 -4.96 14.16 15.40
C ARG A 43 -5.45 12.72 15.49
N GLY A 44 -4.56 11.75 15.74
CA GLY A 44 -4.87 10.31 15.82
C GLY A 44 -5.26 9.71 14.48
N MET A 45 -4.91 10.34 13.35
CA MET A 45 -5.41 9.91 12.04
C MET A 45 -4.93 8.51 11.63
N PHE A 46 -3.74 8.12 12.08
CA PHE A 46 -3.12 6.85 11.67
C PHE A 46 -3.62 5.64 12.44
N GLU A 47 -4.23 5.82 13.63
CA GLU A 47 -4.62 4.71 14.52
C GLU A 47 -5.62 3.74 13.89
N MET A 48 -6.49 4.26 13.02
CA MET A 48 -7.56 3.49 12.38
C MET A 48 -7.29 3.19 10.90
N MET A 49 -6.11 3.56 10.37
CA MET A 49 -5.78 3.34 8.97
C MET A 49 -5.29 1.92 8.72
N ASN A 50 -5.76 1.32 7.63
CA ASN A 50 -5.17 0.09 7.12
C ASN A 50 -3.86 0.37 6.34
N GLY A 51 -3.09 -0.67 6.07
CA GLY A 51 -1.83 -0.55 5.34
C GLY A 51 -1.95 0.08 3.96
N HIS A 52 -3.06 -0.10 3.24
CA HIS A 52 -3.30 0.60 1.96
C HIS A 52 -3.43 2.12 2.15
N GLN A 53 -4.10 2.57 3.22
CA GLN A 53 -4.19 3.98 3.56
C GLN A 53 -2.84 4.55 3.97
N LEU A 54 -2.08 3.83 4.81
CA LEU A 54 -0.72 4.23 5.20
C LEU A 54 0.23 4.29 4.00
N MET A 55 0.09 3.36 3.04
CA MET A 55 0.86 3.35 1.80
C MET A 55 0.69 4.64 1.00
N ARG A 56 -0.47 5.29 1.03
CA ARG A 56 -0.69 6.56 0.32
C ARG A 56 0.20 7.68 0.86
N TYR A 57 0.40 7.74 2.17
CA TYR A 57 1.29 8.72 2.80
C TYR A 57 2.76 8.44 2.46
N LEU A 58 3.16 7.17 2.52
CA LEU A 58 4.51 6.77 2.14
C LEU A 58 4.79 7.11 0.67
N LEU A 59 3.90 6.74 -0.26
CA LEU A 59 4.09 7.03 -1.67
C LEU A 59 4.12 8.54 -1.94
N ALA A 60 3.24 9.31 -1.27
CA ALA A 60 3.22 10.75 -1.42
C ALA A 60 4.55 11.38 -0.97
N ASP A 61 5.12 10.91 0.14
CA ASP A 61 6.44 11.33 0.59
C ASP A 61 7.55 10.96 -0.41
N GLN A 62 7.60 9.69 -0.82
CA GLN A 62 8.63 9.18 -1.72
C GLN A 62 8.65 9.84 -3.10
N PHE A 63 7.48 10.24 -3.60
CA PHE A 63 7.35 10.89 -4.91
C PHE A 63 7.10 12.39 -4.83
N GLN A 64 7.32 13.00 -3.66
CA GLN A 64 7.18 14.45 -3.45
C GLN A 64 5.79 14.99 -3.86
N ALA A 65 4.76 14.17 -3.65
CA ALA A 65 3.36 14.46 -3.97
C ALA A 65 2.59 14.90 -2.72
N ILE A 66 3.18 15.79 -1.94
CA ILE A 66 2.54 16.40 -0.75
C ILE A 66 2.52 17.91 -0.95
N ARG A 67 1.34 18.51 -0.78
CA ARG A 67 1.22 19.94 -0.55
C ARG A 67 0.90 20.18 0.92
N TRP A 68 1.59 21.12 1.54
CA TRP A 68 1.34 21.54 2.90
C TRP A 68 0.38 22.73 2.92
N GLU A 69 -0.65 22.67 3.76
CA GLU A 69 -1.62 23.75 3.97
C GLU A 69 -1.61 24.21 5.42
N ILE A 70 -1.52 25.52 5.63
CA ILE A 70 -1.64 26.11 6.96
C ILE A 70 -3.06 25.87 7.49
N VAL A 71 -3.15 25.33 8.70
CA VAL A 71 -4.43 25.14 9.40
C VAL A 71 -4.89 26.49 9.96
N PRO A 72 -6.06 27.02 9.54
CA PRO A 72 -6.52 28.35 9.93
C PRO A 72 -6.54 28.56 11.45
N GLY A 73 -5.99 29.69 11.89
CA GLY A 73 -5.91 30.04 13.31
C GLY A 73 -4.82 29.31 14.10
N THR A 74 -3.90 28.62 13.42
CA THR A 74 -2.76 27.92 14.05
C THR A 74 -1.47 28.15 13.25
N CYS A 75 -0.34 27.74 13.81
CA CYS A 75 0.95 27.67 13.10
C CYS A 75 1.24 26.26 12.54
N TYR A 76 0.27 25.35 12.55
CA TYR A 76 0.45 23.99 12.05
C TYR A 76 0.17 23.90 10.55
N GLU A 77 0.86 22.98 9.90
CA GLU A 77 0.60 22.58 8.52
C GLU A 77 0.00 21.18 8.50
N ARG A 78 -0.97 20.97 7.61
CA ARG A 78 -1.54 19.65 7.31
C ARG A 78 -1.12 19.22 5.91
N ALA A 79 -0.95 17.91 5.73
CA ALA A 79 -0.65 17.31 4.46
C ALA A 79 -1.90 17.19 3.59
N VAL A 80 -1.75 17.59 2.33
CA VAL A 80 -2.69 17.28 1.24
C VAL A 80 -1.96 16.40 0.24
N LEU A 81 -2.35 15.13 0.20
CA LEU A 81 -1.75 14.15 -0.71
C LEU A 81 -2.22 14.42 -2.13
N LEU A 82 -1.27 14.65 -3.04
CA LEU A 82 -1.50 14.90 -4.44
C LEU A 82 -1.53 13.59 -5.25
N PRO A 83 -2.12 13.58 -6.44
CA PRO A 83 -2.02 12.44 -7.36
C PRO A 83 -0.56 12.15 -7.72
N ILE A 84 -0.21 10.88 -7.79
CA ILE A 84 1.12 10.42 -8.20
C ILE A 84 1.03 9.93 -9.64
N ASP A 85 2.02 10.28 -10.47
CA ASP A 85 2.14 9.74 -11.81
C ASP A 85 2.83 8.36 -11.78
N HIS A 86 2.01 7.32 -11.91
CA HIS A 86 2.45 5.92 -11.89
C HIS A 86 3.14 5.50 -13.20
N THR A 87 3.16 6.36 -14.22
CA THR A 87 3.80 6.07 -15.49
C THR A 87 5.29 6.39 -15.49
N THR A 88 5.75 7.19 -14.54
CA THR A 88 7.15 7.61 -14.44
C THR A 88 8.10 6.41 -14.27
N PRO A 89 9.31 6.45 -14.87
CA PRO A 89 10.30 5.39 -14.69
C PRO A 89 10.68 5.18 -13.22
N ALA A 90 10.75 6.26 -12.44
CA ALA A 90 11.05 6.20 -11.01
C ALA A 90 9.98 5.41 -10.23
N TYR A 91 8.70 5.69 -10.48
CA TYR A 91 7.61 4.94 -9.85
C TYR A 91 7.64 3.47 -10.26
N ARG A 92 7.80 3.17 -11.55
CA ARG A 92 7.85 1.78 -12.03
C ARG A 92 9.02 0.99 -11.44
N ALA A 93 10.19 1.61 -11.32
CA ALA A 93 11.36 0.98 -10.71
C ALA A 93 11.14 0.69 -9.22
N PHE A 94 10.57 1.65 -8.49
CA PHE A 94 10.18 1.45 -7.09
C PHE A 94 9.14 0.33 -6.94
N GLU A 95 8.09 0.36 -7.76
CA GLU A 95 7.01 -0.62 -7.76
C GLU A 95 7.55 -2.04 -7.98
N GLN A 96 8.43 -2.22 -8.98
CA GLN A 96 9.08 -3.50 -9.24
C GLN A 96 9.93 -3.97 -8.05
N LYS A 97 10.71 -3.06 -7.44
CA LYS A 97 11.53 -3.37 -6.26
C LYS A 97 10.66 -3.78 -5.07
N LEU A 98 9.56 -3.08 -4.84
CA LEU A 98 8.61 -3.34 -3.76
C LEU A 98 7.97 -4.72 -3.89
N TYR A 99 7.37 -5.02 -5.06
CA TYR A 99 6.70 -6.31 -5.26
C TYR A 99 7.69 -7.48 -5.25
N THR A 100 8.91 -7.28 -5.75
CA THR A 100 9.96 -8.31 -5.63
C THR A 100 10.32 -8.55 -4.16
N ALA A 101 10.51 -7.48 -3.37
CA ALA A 101 10.90 -7.59 -1.97
C ALA A 101 9.83 -8.27 -1.11
N ILE A 102 8.55 -7.96 -1.31
CA ILE A 102 7.49 -8.61 -0.52
C ILE A 102 7.40 -10.11 -0.84
N LEU A 103 7.51 -10.51 -2.10
CA LEU A 103 7.48 -11.92 -2.46
C LEU A 103 8.70 -12.66 -1.88
N GLN A 104 9.89 -12.05 -1.91
CA GLN A 104 11.07 -12.60 -1.25
C GLN A 104 10.91 -12.74 0.26
N ASN A 105 10.33 -11.74 0.93
CA ASN A 105 10.09 -11.75 2.38
C ASN A 105 9.16 -12.88 2.83
N TYR A 106 8.27 -13.35 1.94
CA TYR A 106 7.33 -14.44 2.22
C TYR A 106 7.66 -15.74 1.50
N HIS A 107 8.84 -15.84 0.87
CA HIS A 107 9.29 -17.03 0.12
C HIS A 107 8.32 -17.46 -0.98
N LEU A 108 7.68 -16.48 -1.62
CA LEU A 108 6.70 -16.70 -2.66
C LEU A 108 7.35 -16.60 -4.03
N ASN A 109 7.10 -17.59 -4.88
CA ASN A 109 7.65 -17.63 -6.23
C ASN A 109 6.55 -17.31 -7.26
N PRO A 110 6.65 -16.21 -8.04
CA PRO A 110 5.69 -15.89 -9.10
C PRO A 110 5.60 -16.96 -10.19
N HIS A 111 6.60 -17.85 -10.28
CA HIS A 111 6.65 -18.94 -11.26
C HIS A 111 6.04 -20.25 -10.74
N GLU A 112 5.74 -20.34 -9.44
CA GLU A 112 5.03 -21.48 -8.85
C GLU A 112 3.55 -21.13 -8.76
N ARG A 113 2.68 -22.04 -9.22
CA ARG A 113 1.24 -21.86 -9.06
C ARG A 113 0.94 -21.86 -7.55
N PRO A 114 0.08 -20.96 -7.03
CA PRO A 114 -0.33 -21.01 -5.64
C PRO A 114 -1.11 -22.32 -5.41
N ASN A 115 -0.43 -23.33 -4.88
CA ASN A 115 -1.04 -24.58 -4.47
C ASN A 115 -1.88 -24.30 -3.22
N GLY A 116 -3.21 -24.32 -3.33
CA GLY A 116 -4.11 -24.39 -2.18
C GLY A 116 -5.13 -23.26 -2.00
N MET A 117 -5.15 -22.22 -2.85
CA MET A 117 -6.23 -21.23 -2.81
C MET A 117 -7.45 -21.79 -3.54
N SER A 118 -8.25 -22.57 -2.83
CA SER A 118 -9.54 -23.06 -3.31
C SER A 118 -10.47 -21.87 -3.59
N ALA A 119 -10.63 -21.55 -4.88
CA ALA A 119 -11.74 -20.75 -5.35
C ALA A 119 -13.05 -21.43 -4.91
N LYS A 120 -13.66 -20.95 -3.83
CA LYS A 120 -15.03 -21.37 -3.49
C LYS A 120 -15.91 -20.97 -4.68
N PRO A 121 -16.59 -21.91 -5.36
CA PRO A 121 -17.50 -21.54 -6.42
C PRO A 121 -18.63 -20.72 -5.81
N HIS A 122 -18.84 -19.52 -6.36
CA HIS A 122 -20.01 -18.71 -6.09
C HIS A 122 -21.23 -19.52 -6.56
N ARG A 123 -21.90 -20.20 -5.63
CA ARG A 123 -23.10 -20.99 -5.91
C ARG A 123 -24.16 -19.99 -6.39
N LYS A 124 -24.45 -19.99 -7.69
CA LYS A 124 -25.62 -19.30 -8.23
C LYS A 124 -26.85 -20.03 -7.69
N GLU A 125 -27.45 -19.50 -6.64
CA GLU A 125 -28.79 -19.92 -6.24
C GLU A 125 -29.74 -19.50 -7.36
N THR A 126 -30.25 -20.49 -8.08
CA THR A 126 -31.33 -20.31 -9.06
C THR A 126 -32.63 -20.37 -8.26
N PRO A 127 -33.53 -19.38 -8.33
CA PRO A 127 -34.80 -19.48 -7.63
C PRO A 127 -35.64 -20.56 -8.30
N ALA A 128 -36.07 -21.54 -7.51
CA ALA A 128 -37.03 -22.55 -7.94
C ALA A 128 -38.39 -21.90 -8.21
N ARG A 129 -39.03 -22.45 -9.24
CA ARG A 129 -40.29 -22.05 -9.87
C ARG A 129 -41.50 -22.17 -8.95
#